data_AF-A0A075V7P7-F1
#
_entry.id   AF-A0A075V7P7-F1
#
_cell.length_a   1.000
_cell.length_b   1.000
_cell.length_c   1.000
_cell.angle_alpha   90.00
_cell.angle_beta   90.00
_cell.angle_gamma   90.00
#
_symmetry.space_group_name_H-M   'P 1'
#
loop_
_entity.id
_entity.type
_entity.pdbx_description
1 polymer ?
#
loop_
_entity_poly.entity_id
_entity_poly.type
_entity_poly.pdbx_seq_one_letter_code
_entity_poly.pdbx_strand_id
1 'polypeptide(L)' 'MASFCPLGVSAAAYLIGILDETERADFERHIRFCRSCRQEVDDLTPVVRLLQAMKADLATKKRTRNR' A
#
# COMPACT_ATOMS: atom_id res chain seq x y z
N MET A 1 -8.55 15.53 -17.87
CA MET A 1 -8.40 14.24 -18.59
C MET A 1 -7.64 13.31 -17.67
N ALA A 2 -8.32 12.29 -17.13
CA ALA A 2 -7.68 11.31 -16.24
C ALA A 2 -6.62 10.56 -17.07
N SER A 3 -5.36 10.87 -16.81
CA SER A 3 -4.23 10.08 -17.29
C SER A 3 -4.39 8.70 -16.68
N PHE A 4 -4.91 7.76 -17.48
CA PHE A 4 -5.09 6.37 -17.09
C PHE A 4 -3.69 5.77 -16.88
N CYS A 5 -3.14 5.86 -15.67
CA CYS A 5 -1.87 5.21 -15.34
C CYS A 5 -2.22 3.70 -15.21
N PRO A 6 -1.67 2.82 -16.07
CA PRO A 6 -2.06 1.40 -16.14
C PRO A 6 -1.77 0.62 -14.85
N LEU A 7 -1.04 1.24 -13.92
CA LEU A 7 -0.66 0.69 -12.61
C LEU A 7 -1.35 1.39 -11.42
N GLY A 8 -2.43 2.16 -11.63
CA GLY A 8 -3.15 2.82 -10.51
C GLY A 8 -3.66 1.81 -9.46
N VAL A 9 -4.26 0.70 -9.90
CA VAL A 9 -4.70 -0.41 -9.02
C VAL A 9 -3.52 -1.01 -8.23
N SER A 10 -2.29 -0.87 -8.73
CA SER A 10 -1.07 -1.40 -8.09
C SER A 10 -0.57 -0.56 -6.93
N ALA A 11 -1.00 0.70 -6.74
CA ALA A 11 -0.52 1.56 -5.65
C ALA A 11 -0.96 1.07 -4.26
N ALA A 12 -2.23 0.71 -4.10
CA ALA A 12 -2.74 0.13 -2.87
C ALA A 12 -2.06 -1.23 -2.60
N ALA A 13 -1.97 -2.08 -3.62
CA ALA A 13 -1.34 -3.40 -3.55
C ALA A 13 0.14 -3.33 -3.15
N TYR A 14 0.87 -2.35 -3.69
CA TYR A 14 2.25 -2.04 -3.33
C TYR A 14 2.37 -1.67 -1.86
N LEU A 15 1.52 -0.76 -1.35
CA LEU A 15 1.57 -0.29 0.03
C LEU A 15 1.24 -1.37 1.06
N ILE A 16 0.33 -2.28 0.76
CA ILE A 16 -0.02 -3.40 1.65
C ILE A 16 0.90 -4.62 1.47
N GLY A 17 1.81 -4.59 0.49
CA GLY A 17 2.83 -5.62 0.27
C GLY A 17 2.30 -6.93 -0.30
N ILE A 18 1.29 -6.88 -1.18
CA ILE A 18 0.74 -8.09 -1.83
C ILE A 18 1.29 -8.33 -3.25
N LEU A 19 1.98 -7.35 -3.83
CA LEU A 19 2.64 -7.52 -5.13
C LEU A 19 3.76 -8.55 -5.02
N ASP A 20 3.93 -9.36 -6.06
CA ASP A 20 5.12 -10.17 -6.19
C ASP A 20 6.36 -9.31 -6.50
N GLU A 21 7.55 -9.93 -6.48
CA GLU A 21 8.82 -9.20 -6.68
C GLU A 21 8.90 -8.52 -8.05
N THR A 22 8.36 -9.14 -9.09
CA THR A 22 8.38 -8.59 -10.46
C THR A 22 7.43 -7.41 -10.56
N GLU A 23 6.20 -7.58 -10.08
CA GLU A 23 5.19 -6.52 -10.05
C GLU A 23 5.65 -5.31 -9.21
N ARG A 24 6.31 -5.59 -8.09
CA ARG A 24 6.89 -4.55 -7.23
C ARG A 24 7.99 -3.79 -7.96
N ALA A 25 8.93 -4.48 -8.59
CA ALA A 25 10.01 -3.84 -9.34
C ALA A 25 9.46 -2.98 -10.49
N ASP A 26 8.43 -3.46 -11.19
CA ASP A 26 7.75 -2.72 -12.24
C ASP A 26 7.08 -1.44 -11.72
N PHE A 27 6.38 -1.55 -10.59
CA PHE A 27 5.76 -0.40 -9.93
C PHE A 27 6.79 0.63 -9.46
N GLU A 28 7.89 0.19 -8.83
CA GLU A 28 8.98 1.05 -8.38
C GLU A 28 9.70 1.76 -9.54
N ARG A 29 9.83 1.10 -10.71
CA ARG A 29 10.33 1.76 -11.93
C ARG A 29 9.37 2.85 -12.41
N HIS A 30 8.08 2.57 -12.37
CA HIS A 30 7.04 3.45 -12.89
C HIS A 30 6.81 4.69 -12.02
N ILE A 31 6.73 4.54 -10.70
CA ILE A 31 6.43 5.63 -9.75
C ILE A 31 7.50 6.74 -9.76
N ARG A 32 8.72 6.43 -10.21
CA ARG A 32 9.77 7.44 -10.43
C ARG A 32 9.37 8.49 -11.47
N PHE A 33 8.44 8.19 -12.38
CA PHE A 33 8.05 9.08 -13.47
C PHE A 33 6.54 9.40 -13.51
N CYS A 34 5.64 8.53 -13.02
CA CYS A 34 4.19 8.83 -12.96
C CYS A 34 3.84 9.65 -11.70
N ARG A 35 3.52 10.94 -11.89
CA ARG A 35 3.04 11.82 -10.81
C ARG A 35 1.72 11.34 -10.20
N SER A 36 0.84 10.73 -11.00
CA SER A 36 -0.44 10.20 -10.52
C SER A 36 -0.23 9.08 -9.51
N CYS A 37 0.64 8.11 -9.80
CA CYS A 37 0.93 7.02 -8.87
C CYS A 37 1.66 7.49 -7.62
N ARG A 38 2.51 8.54 -7.70
CA ARG A 38 3.08 9.17 -6.50
C ARG A 38 2.00 9.77 -5.61
N GLN A 39 1.11 10.56 -6.20
CA GLN A 39 0.00 11.17 -5.45
C GLN A 39 -0.89 10.10 -4.80
N GLU A 40 -1.22 9.04 -5.54
CA GLU A 40 -2.04 7.95 -5.03
C GLU A 40 -1.37 7.21 -3.86
N VAL A 41 -0.06 6.98 -3.93
CA VAL A 41 0.71 6.44 -2.79
C VAL A 41 0.69 7.38 -1.60
N ASP A 42 0.88 8.69 -1.82
CA ASP A 42 0.85 9.69 -0.75
C ASP A 42 -0.55 9.76 -0.09
N ASP A 43 -1.61 9.71 -0.89
CA ASP A 43 -3.01 9.76 -0.43
C ASP A 43 -3.40 8.50 0.37
N LEU A 44 -2.91 7.33 -0.04
CA LEU A 44 -3.23 6.04 0.59
C LEU A 44 -2.33 5.71 1.80
N THR A 45 -1.13 6.28 1.88
CA THR A 45 -0.17 5.99 2.97
C THR A 45 -0.76 6.18 4.38
N PRO A 46 -1.50 7.27 4.68
CA PRO A 46 -2.13 7.44 6.00
C PRO A 46 -3.13 6.33 6.35
N VAL A 47 -3.93 5.89 5.37
CA VAL A 47 -4.93 4.82 5.56
C VAL A 47 -4.23 3.49 5.86
N VAL A 48 -3.17 3.17 5.11
CA VAL A 48 -2.40 1.93 5.31
C VAL A 48 -1.72 1.92 6.68
N ARG A 49 -1.17 3.06 7.13
CA ARG A 49 -0.61 3.18 8.48
C ARG A 49 -1.64 2.94 9.58
N LEU A 50 -2.86 3.47 9.42
CA LEU A 50 -3.95 3.21 10.36
C LEU A 50 -4.30 1.72 10.43
N LEU A 51 -4.42 1.06 9.28
CA LEU A 51 -4.69 -0.39 9.21
C LEU A 51 -3.58 -1.21 9.89
N GLN A 52 -2.31 -0.85 9.70
CA GLN A 52 -1.17 -1.49 10.36
C GLN A 52 -1.24 -1.32 11.89
N ALA A 53 -1.58 -0.12 12.37
CA ALA A 53 -1.76 0.15 13.80
C ALA A 53 -2.90 -0.68 14.40
N MET A 54 -4.05 -0.76 13.71
CA MET A 54 -5.18 -1.58 14.14
C MET A 54 -4.82 -3.07 14.17
N LYS A 55 -4.10 -3.57 13.16
CA LYS A 55 -3.64 -4.96 13.12
C LYS A 55 -2.74 -5.28 14.31
N ALA A 56 -1.85 -4.36 14.68
CA ALA A 56 -0.98 -4.51 15.84
C ALA A 56 -1.77 -4.55 17.16
N ASP A 57 -2.75 -3.66 17.34
CA ASP A 57 -3.63 -3.63 18.52
C ASP A 57 -4.49 -4.91 18.64
N LEU A 58 -4.99 -5.43 17.52
CA LEU A 58 -5.72 -6.70 17.52
C LEU A 58 -4.81 -7.87 17.89
N ALA A 59 -3.55 -7.87 17.42
CA ALA A 59 -2.59 -8.90 17.76
C ALA A 59 -2.22 -8.89 19.26
N THR A 60 -2.13 -7.71 19.88
CA THR A 60 -1.85 -7.58 21.32
C THR A 60 -3.04 -8.05 22.17
N LYS A 61 -4.26 -7.63 21.84
CA LYS A 61 -5.50 -8.08 22.51
C LYS A 61 -5.74 -9.58 22.40
N LYS A 62 -5.39 -10.21 21.27
CA LYS A 62 -5.51 -11.67 21.13
C LYS A 62 -4.58 -12.41 22.09
N ARG A 63 -3.37 -11.90 22.36
CA ARG A 63 -2.41 -12.52 23.28
C ARG A 63 -2.85 -12.43 24.74
N THR A 64 -3.46 -11.32 25.15
CA THR A 64 -3.95 -11.14 26.52
C THR A 64 -5.19 -11.98 26.81
N ARG A 65 -6.06 -12.23 25.81
CA ARG A 65 -7.26 -13.07 25.96
C ARG A 65 -6.96 -14.58 25.97
N ASN A 66 -5.83 -15.01 25.42
CA ASN A 66 -5.44 -16.43 25.35
C ASN A 66 -4.51 -16.84 26.52
N ARG A 67 -4.44 -16.02 27.57
CA ARG A 67 -3.62 -16.21 28.77
C ARG A 67 -4.54 -16.20 29.98
#